data_AF-S7VZS1-F1
#
_entry.id   AF-S7VZS1-F1
#
_cell.length_a   1.000
_cell.length_b   1.000
_cell.length_c   1.000
_cell.angle_alpha   90.00
_cell.angle_beta   90.00
_cell.angle_gamma   90.00
#
_symmetry.space_group_name_H-M   'P 1'
#
loop_
_entity.id
_entity.type
_entity.pdbx_description
1 polymer ?
#
loop_
_entity_poly.entity_id
_entity_poly.type
_entity_poly.pdbx_seq_one_letter_code
_entity_poly.pdbx_strand_id
1 'polypeptide(L)'
;MADAYFINKDIPNAIVNYKKTLEDTVQDDLYARQNLMLCYFQFKDYNAVIEQAEFIKDKSEFKGSKQQFCYGLALNELGKPDEAEAQLKQIDRPYSNYAERLELAKFYVENNRTSEGKELLNEISTESKRLTKPNRKLYGATIVEVERMLAAL
;
A
#
# COMPACT_ATOMS: atom_id res chain seq x y z
N MET A 1 -7.34 22.10 -1.68
CA MET A 1 -6.57 22.57 -0.50
C MET A 1 -5.97 21.39 0.27
N ALA A 2 -6.75 20.35 0.60
CA ALA A 2 -6.24 19.13 1.24
C ALA A 2 -5.07 18.46 0.49
N ASP A 3 -5.21 18.23 -0.82
CA ASP A 3 -4.14 17.61 -1.63
C ASP A 3 -2.83 18.41 -1.61
N ALA A 4 -2.90 19.74 -1.56
CA ALA A 4 -1.72 20.60 -1.49
C ALA A 4 -0.96 20.40 -0.17
N TYR A 5 -1.67 20.25 0.95
CA TYR A 5 -1.07 19.90 2.23
C TYR A 5 -0.43 18.50 2.19
N PHE A 6 -1.13 17.53 1.59
CA PHE A 6 -0.60 16.17 1.45
C PHE A 6 0.70 16.13 0.62
N ILE A 7 0.73 16.81 -0.53
CA ILE A 7 1.91 16.92 -1.39
C ILE A 7 3.08 17.59 -0.65
N ASN A 8 2.79 18.62 0.15
CA ASN A 8 3.78 19.32 0.97
C ASN A 8 4.18 18.57 2.25
N LYS A 9 3.68 17.33 2.45
CA LYS A 9 3.89 16.49 3.64
C LYS A 9 3.38 17.11 4.95
N ASP A 10 2.49 18.09 4.86
CA ASP A 10 1.77 18.65 6.00
C ASP A 10 0.55 17.77 6.31
N ILE A 11 0.83 16.58 6.83
CA ILE A 11 -0.17 15.54 7.07
C ILE A 11 -1.26 15.98 8.05
N PRO A 12 -0.97 16.67 9.18
CA PRO A 12 -2.02 17.15 10.07
C PRO A 12 -3.03 18.06 9.37
N ASN A 13 -2.56 19.04 8.58
CA ASN A 13 -3.47 19.92 7.85
C ASN A 13 -4.20 19.20 6.71
N ALA A 14 -3.55 18.24 6.04
CA ALA A 14 -4.23 17.40 5.05
C ALA A 14 -5.42 16.66 5.67
N ILE A 15 -5.22 16.00 6.82
CA ILE A 15 -6.28 15.30 7.56
C ILE A 15 -7.43 16.23 7.91
N VAL A 16 -7.14 17.40 8.49
CA VAL A 16 -8.19 18.38 8.85
C VAL A 16 -9.01 18.78 7.63
N ASN A 17 -8.37 19.03 6.49
CA ASN A 17 -9.08 19.47 5.29
C ASN A 17 -9.88 18.34 4.63
N TYR A 18 -9.37 17.10 4.61
CA TYR A 18 -10.17 15.96 4.11
C TYR A 18 -11.35 15.63 5.04
N LYS A 19 -11.21 15.79 6.35
CA LYS A 19 -12.37 15.66 7.27
C LYS A 19 -13.45 16.67 6.96
N LYS A 20 -13.08 17.94 6.71
CA LYS A 20 -14.05 18.97 6.31
C LYS A 20 -14.78 18.63 5.01
N THR A 21 -14.11 17.98 4.05
CA THR A 21 -14.81 17.54 2.82
C THR A 21 -15.85 16.46 3.08
N LEU A 22 -15.70 15.67 4.15
CA LEU A 22 -16.70 14.66 4.56
C LEU A 22 -17.92 15.25 5.28
N GLU A 23 -17.84 16.51 5.73
CA GLU A 23 -18.97 17.22 6.34
C GLU A 23 -19.96 17.72 5.27
N ASP A 24 -19.54 17.80 4.01
CA ASP A 24 -20.38 18.20 2.88
C ASP A 24 -21.19 17.01 2.36
N THR A 25 -22.51 17.06 2.53
CA THR A 25 -23.44 15.99 2.16
C THR A 25 -23.63 15.82 0.64
N VAL A 26 -23.05 16.69 -0.18
CA VAL A 26 -23.22 16.67 -1.64
C VAL A 26 -22.07 15.94 -2.34
N GLN A 27 -20.91 15.81 -1.71
CA GLN A 27 -19.73 15.20 -2.34
C GLN A 27 -19.64 13.68 -2.09
N ASP A 28 -19.10 12.95 -3.07
CA ASP A 28 -18.76 11.54 -2.90
C ASP A 28 -17.63 11.40 -1.87
N ASP A 29 -17.93 10.68 -0.80
CA ASP A 29 -17.03 10.47 0.33
C ASP A 29 -15.83 9.58 -0.01
N LEU A 30 -15.86 8.85 -1.14
CA LEU A 30 -14.81 7.92 -1.54
C LEU A 30 -13.44 8.59 -1.61
N TYR A 31 -13.31 9.71 -2.35
CA TYR A 31 -12.02 10.36 -2.57
C TYR A 31 -11.40 10.88 -1.27
N ALA A 32 -12.22 11.54 -0.44
CA ALA A 32 -11.78 12.08 0.84
C ALA A 32 -11.34 10.96 1.81
N ARG A 33 -12.11 9.86 1.88
CA ARG A 33 -11.76 8.70 2.70
C ARG A 33 -10.49 8.00 2.22
N GLN A 34 -10.36 7.81 0.91
CA GLN A 34 -9.15 7.23 0.32
C GLN A 34 -7.89 8.03 0.69
N ASN A 35 -7.96 9.35 0.64
CA ASN A 35 -6.82 10.19 1.01
C ASN A 35 -6.59 10.25 2.53
N LEU A 36 -7.65 10.23 3.35
CA LEU A 36 -7.53 10.10 4.80
C LEU A 36 -6.80 8.82 5.18
N MET A 37 -7.09 7.69 4.55
CA MET A 37 -6.35 6.43 4.77
C MET A 37 -4.85 6.60 4.53
N LEU A 38 -4.46 7.24 3.42
CA LEU A 38 -3.04 7.48 3.14
C LEU A 38 -2.40 8.42 4.16
N CYS A 39 -3.11 9.46 4.60
CA CYS A 39 -2.64 10.39 5.61
C CYS A 39 -2.44 9.68 6.97
N TYR A 40 -3.45 8.93 7.43
CA TYR A 40 -3.38 8.20 8.69
C TYR A 40 -2.30 7.12 8.67
N PHE A 41 -2.13 6.44 7.53
CA PHE A 41 -1.05 5.47 7.38
C PHE A 41 0.33 6.14 7.54
N GLN A 42 0.56 7.31 6.92
CA GLN A 42 1.80 8.07 7.12
C GLN A 42 1.96 8.57 8.56
N PHE A 43 0.85 8.89 9.22
CA PHE A 43 0.82 9.29 10.62
C PHE A 43 0.94 8.09 11.60
N LYS A 44 0.97 6.85 11.08
CA LYS A 44 0.95 5.59 11.84
C LYS A 44 -0.28 5.41 12.73
N ASP A 45 -1.38 6.07 12.40
CA ASP A 45 -2.67 5.84 13.04
C ASP A 45 -3.42 4.73 12.30
N TYR A 46 -2.98 3.49 12.53
CA TYR A 46 -3.51 2.32 11.83
C TYR A 46 -4.98 2.05 12.15
N ASN A 47 -5.45 2.39 13.36
CA ASN A 47 -6.86 2.28 13.72
C ASN A 47 -7.72 3.19 12.85
N ALA A 48 -7.29 4.45 12.64
CA ALA A 48 -7.99 5.38 11.76
C ALA A 48 -7.94 4.94 10.29
N VAL A 49 -6.88 4.26 9.83
CA VAL A 49 -6.85 3.65 8.49
C VAL A 49 -7.96 2.61 8.34
N ILE A 50 -8.09 1.68 9.31
CA ILE A 50 -9.14 0.66 9.30
C ILE A 50 -10.53 1.31 9.33
N GLU A 51 -10.74 2.27 10.22
CA GLU A 51 -12.02 2.98 10.33
C GLU A 51 -12.45 3.58 8.99
N GLN A 52 -11.54 4.26 8.28
CA GLN A 52 -11.86 4.83 6.97
C GLN A 52 -12.05 3.77 5.87
N ALA A 53 -11.29 2.66 5.92
CA ALA A 53 -11.44 1.55 4.98
C ALA A 53 -12.83 0.92 5.06
N GLU A 54 -13.36 0.73 6.26
CA GLU A 54 -14.66 0.08 6.49
C GLU A 54 -15.82 0.79 5.77
N PHE A 55 -15.77 2.11 5.61
CA PHE A 55 -16.77 2.87 4.88
C PHE A 55 -16.73 2.65 3.35
N ILE A 56 -15.59 2.25 2.79
CA ILE A 56 -15.37 2.21 1.33
C ILE A 56 -14.97 0.84 0.79
N LYS A 57 -14.73 -0.16 1.65
CA LYS A 57 -14.17 -1.47 1.26
C LYS A 57 -15.00 -2.23 0.23
N ASP A 58 -16.31 -1.98 0.21
CA ASP A 58 -17.23 -2.63 -0.73
C ASP A 58 -17.32 -1.91 -2.09
N LYS A 59 -16.79 -0.69 -2.20
CA LYS A 59 -16.74 0.06 -3.46
C LYS A 59 -15.74 -0.58 -4.43
N SER A 60 -16.07 -0.64 -5.71
CA SER A 60 -15.24 -1.34 -6.71
C SER A 60 -13.90 -0.63 -6.93
N GLU A 61 -13.89 0.70 -6.84
CA GLU A 61 -12.72 1.57 -6.97
C GLU A 61 -11.72 1.40 -5.82
N PHE A 62 -12.14 0.83 -4.69
CA PHE A 62 -11.25 0.48 -3.59
C PHE A 62 -10.44 -0.78 -3.89
N LYS A 63 -11.01 -1.73 -4.62
CA LYS A 63 -10.38 -3.04 -4.88
C LYS A 63 -9.17 -2.90 -5.81
N GLY A 64 -8.03 -3.44 -5.39
CA GLY A 64 -6.74 -3.30 -6.07
C GLY A 64 -6.13 -1.90 -6.00
N SER A 65 -6.69 -1.00 -5.17
CA SER A 65 -6.15 0.35 -4.99
C SER A 65 -4.96 0.36 -4.02
N LYS A 66 -4.19 1.45 -4.06
CA LYS A 66 -3.14 1.71 -3.06
C LYS A 66 -3.71 1.78 -1.65
N GLN A 67 -4.95 2.24 -1.49
CA GLN A 67 -5.62 2.36 -0.20
C GLN A 67 -5.99 0.99 0.36
N GLN A 68 -6.43 0.04 -0.46
CA GLN A 68 -6.60 -1.34 -0.01
C GLN A 68 -5.26 -1.96 0.42
N PHE A 69 -4.19 -1.66 -0.30
CA PHE A 69 -2.85 -2.10 0.11
C PHE A 69 -2.44 -1.51 1.47
N CYS A 70 -2.63 -0.20 1.68
CA CYS A 70 -2.41 0.44 2.99
C CYS A 70 -3.30 -0.13 4.09
N TYR A 71 -4.54 -0.51 3.79
CA TYR A 71 -5.42 -1.19 4.74
C TYR A 71 -4.86 -2.56 5.16
N GLY A 72 -4.36 -3.35 4.21
CA GLY A 72 -3.66 -4.60 4.50
C GLY A 72 -2.45 -4.42 5.41
N LEU A 73 -1.60 -3.43 5.12
CA LEU A 73 -0.44 -3.14 5.97
C LEU A 73 -0.85 -2.70 7.38
N ALA A 74 -1.89 -1.87 7.50
CA ALA A 74 -2.42 -1.43 8.79
C ALA A 74 -2.98 -2.61 9.62
N LEU A 75 -3.63 -3.59 8.98
CA LEU A 75 -4.07 -4.82 9.64
C LEU A 75 -2.88 -5.62 10.20
N ASN A 76 -1.79 -5.74 9.44
CA ASN A 76 -0.59 -6.43 9.89
C ASN A 76 0.02 -5.77 11.14
N GLU A 77 0.16 -4.44 11.12
CA GLU A 77 0.66 -3.65 12.26
C GLU A 77 -0.20 -3.80 13.52
N LEU A 78 -1.49 -4.07 13.34
CA LEU A 78 -2.43 -4.33 14.44
C LEU A 78 -2.55 -5.82 14.82
N GLY A 79 -1.62 -6.65 14.35
CA GLY A 79 -1.53 -8.06 14.73
C GLY A 79 -2.58 -8.96 14.06
N LYS A 80 -3.05 -8.58 12.87
CA LYS A 80 -4.05 -9.33 12.08
C LYS A 80 -3.49 -9.79 10.73
N PRO A 81 -2.47 -10.67 10.72
CA PRO A 81 -1.75 -11.03 9.49
C PRO A 81 -2.63 -11.78 8.47
N ASP A 82 -3.57 -12.62 8.91
CA ASP A 82 -4.45 -13.35 7.99
C ASP A 82 -5.39 -12.41 7.23
N GLU A 83 -5.97 -11.43 7.93
CA GLU A 83 -6.80 -10.38 7.30
C GLU A 83 -5.94 -9.49 6.38
N ALA A 84 -4.72 -9.17 6.81
CA ALA A 84 -3.77 -8.38 6.03
C ALA A 84 -3.44 -9.04 4.69
N GLU A 85 -3.05 -10.32 4.70
CA GLU A 85 -2.69 -11.07 3.49
C GLU A 85 -3.82 -11.06 2.45
N ALA A 86 -5.07 -11.24 2.89
CA ALA A 86 -6.24 -11.23 2.02
C ALA A 86 -6.40 -9.88 1.28
N GLN A 87 -6.01 -8.77 1.90
CA GLN A 87 -6.01 -7.45 1.26
C GLN A 87 -4.78 -7.23 0.39
N LEU A 88 -3.59 -7.58 0.89
CA LEU A 88 -2.32 -7.31 0.21
C LEU A 88 -2.19 -8.10 -1.09
N LYS A 89 -2.64 -9.36 -1.13
CA LYS A 89 -2.60 -10.21 -2.33
C LYS A 89 -3.36 -9.63 -3.53
N GLN A 90 -4.31 -8.75 -3.31
CA GLN A 90 -5.09 -8.14 -4.40
C GLN A 90 -4.24 -7.25 -5.33
N ILE A 91 -3.08 -6.79 -4.84
CA ILE A 91 -2.13 -5.97 -5.61
C ILE A 91 -1.14 -6.83 -6.41
N ASP A 92 -1.02 -8.12 -6.10
CA ASP A 92 -0.03 -9.01 -6.67
C ASP A 92 -0.38 -9.35 -8.12
N ARG A 93 0.27 -8.60 -9.03
CA ARG A 93 0.02 -8.65 -10.47
C ARG A 93 1.36 -8.62 -11.20
N PRO A 94 1.70 -9.65 -12.00
CA PRO A 94 2.95 -9.70 -12.75
C PRO A 94 3.19 -8.43 -13.58
N TYR A 95 4.44 -8.01 -13.67
CA TYR A 95 4.90 -6.82 -14.39
C TYR A 95 4.28 -5.48 -13.93
N SER A 96 3.66 -5.44 -12.75
CA SER A 96 3.09 -4.23 -12.16
C SER A 96 3.33 -4.19 -10.65
N ASN A 97 3.06 -3.03 -10.02
CA ASN A 97 3.06 -2.86 -8.57
C ASN A 97 4.34 -3.37 -7.89
N TYR A 98 5.51 -3.16 -8.51
CA TYR A 98 6.78 -3.71 -8.04
C TYR A 98 7.07 -3.33 -6.58
N ALA A 99 6.77 -2.08 -6.20
CA ALA A 99 6.98 -1.61 -4.84
C ALA A 99 6.05 -2.33 -3.85
N GLU A 100 4.76 -2.41 -4.17
CA GLU A 100 3.77 -3.08 -3.33
C GLU A 100 4.00 -4.60 -3.25
N ARG A 101 4.44 -5.24 -4.35
CA ARG A 101 4.84 -6.66 -4.35
C ARG A 101 6.08 -6.91 -3.50
N LEU A 102 7.04 -5.99 -3.49
CA LEU A 102 8.17 -6.07 -2.56
C LEU A 102 7.70 -5.95 -1.10
N GLU A 103 6.77 -5.04 -0.79
CA GLU A 103 6.20 -4.93 0.56
C GLU A 103 5.40 -6.18 0.96
N LEU A 104 4.69 -6.82 0.02
CA LEU A 104 4.06 -8.13 0.26
C LEU A 104 5.09 -9.23 0.56
N ALA A 105 6.23 -9.23 -0.14
CA ALA A 105 7.32 -10.16 0.17
C ALA A 105 7.90 -9.94 1.57
N LYS A 106 8.10 -8.67 1.98
CA LYS A 106 8.53 -8.31 3.34
C LYS A 106 7.52 -8.77 4.39
N PHE A 107 6.23 -8.54 4.14
CA PHE A 107 5.15 -9.03 4.99
C PHE A 107 5.27 -10.53 5.25
N TYR A 108 5.54 -11.35 4.22
CA TYR A 108 5.73 -12.79 4.41
C TYR A 108 6.95 -13.10 5.29
N VAL A 109 8.10 -12.45 5.03
CA VAL A 109 9.32 -12.66 5.82
C VAL A 109 9.12 -12.27 7.28
N GLU A 110 8.50 -11.12 7.55
CA GLU A 110 8.20 -10.62 8.89
C GLU A 110 7.25 -11.54 9.67
N ASN A 111 6.36 -12.25 8.96
CA ASN A 111 5.43 -13.22 9.53
C ASN A 111 5.97 -14.67 9.52
N ASN A 112 7.29 -14.87 9.45
CA ASN A 112 7.97 -16.18 9.45
C ASN A 112 7.61 -17.08 8.26
N ARG A 113 7.09 -16.51 7.18
CA ARG A 113 6.72 -17.19 5.93
C ARG A 113 7.78 -16.93 4.86
N THR A 114 9.02 -17.18 5.24
CA THR A 114 10.20 -16.84 4.42
C THR A 114 10.20 -17.52 3.06
N SER A 115 9.63 -18.73 2.95
CA SER A 115 9.51 -19.45 1.68
C SER A 115 8.65 -18.67 0.68
N GLU A 116 7.44 -18.27 1.06
CA GLU A 116 6.55 -17.47 0.20
C GLU A 116 7.15 -16.11 -0.14
N GLY A 117 7.80 -15.46 0.84
CA GLY A 117 8.53 -14.21 0.61
C GLY A 117 9.64 -14.39 -0.43
N LYS A 118 10.44 -15.45 -0.32
CA LYS A 118 11.53 -15.76 -1.25
C LYS A 118 11.03 -16.13 -2.65
N GLU A 119 9.91 -16.85 -2.75
CA GLU A 119 9.28 -17.15 -4.03
C GLU A 119 8.88 -15.86 -4.77
N LEU A 120 8.14 -14.97 -4.10
CA LEU A 120 7.71 -13.69 -4.67
C LEU A 120 8.90 -12.80 -5.06
N LEU A 121 9.95 -12.73 -4.23
CA LEU A 121 11.17 -11.98 -4.56
C LEU A 121 11.86 -12.54 -5.83
N ASN A 122 11.92 -13.86 -6.00
CA ASN A 122 12.49 -14.48 -7.20
C ASN A 122 11.66 -14.18 -8.45
N GLU A 123 10.33 -14.16 -8.34
CA GLU A 123 9.45 -13.75 -9.42
C GLU A 123 9.73 -12.30 -9.83
N ILE A 124 9.75 -11.37 -8.86
CA ILE A 124 10.03 -9.95 -9.11
C ILE A 124 11.42 -9.78 -9.77
N SER A 125 12.45 -10.45 -9.26
CA SER A 125 13.80 -10.44 -9.85
C SER A 125 13.78 -10.92 -11.30
N THR A 126 13.11 -12.03 -11.57
CA THR A 126 13.05 -12.62 -12.92
C THR A 126 12.29 -11.73 -13.90
N GLU A 127 11.16 -11.16 -13.49
CA GLU A 127 10.39 -10.22 -14.30
C GLU A 127 11.18 -8.94 -14.60
N SER A 128 11.93 -8.41 -13.62
CA SER A 128 12.72 -7.19 -13.75
C SER A 128 13.79 -7.27 -14.85
N LYS A 129 14.29 -8.47 -15.13
CA LYS A 129 15.27 -8.74 -16.20
C LYS A 129 14.67 -8.51 -17.58
N ARG A 130 13.35 -8.58 -17.73
CA ARG A 130 12.61 -8.39 -18.99
C ARG A 130 12.04 -6.98 -19.14
N LEU A 131 12.17 -6.11 -18.14
CA LEU A 131 11.71 -4.73 -18.22
C LEU A 131 12.46 -3.94 -19.29
N THR A 132 11.74 -3.02 -19.93
CA THR A 132 12.34 -1.99 -20.79
C THR A 132 13.29 -1.09 -19.98
N LYS A 133 14.25 -0.44 -20.65
CA LYS A 133 15.20 0.46 -19.98
C LYS A 133 14.50 1.55 -19.13
N PRO A 134 13.43 2.22 -19.60
CA PRO A 134 12.71 3.19 -18.78
C PRO A 134 12.09 2.57 -17.52
N ASN A 135 11.43 1.42 -17.64
CA ASN A 135 10.78 0.76 -16.50
C ASN A 135 11.81 0.23 -15.50
N ARG A 136 12.95 -0.31 -15.98
CA ARG A 136 14.05 -0.71 -15.09
C ARG A 136 14.60 0.47 -14.30
N LYS A 137 14.68 1.67 -14.91
CA LYS A 137 15.07 2.89 -14.20
C LYS A 137 14.01 3.30 -13.18
N LEU A 138 12.73 3.28 -13.56
CA LEU A 138 11.60 3.62 -12.69
C LEU A 138 11.56 2.76 -11.42
N TYR A 139 11.76 1.45 -11.57
CA TYR A 139 11.72 0.48 -10.45
C TYR A 139 13.12 0.13 -9.91
N GLY A 140 14.16 0.91 -10.24
CA GLY A 140 15.54 0.57 -9.93
C GLY A 140 15.79 0.37 -8.43
N ALA A 141 15.24 1.23 -7.58
CA ALA A 141 15.36 1.11 -6.14
C ALA A 141 14.72 -0.18 -5.60
N THR A 142 13.53 -0.52 -6.10
CA THR A 142 12.83 -1.76 -5.74
C THR A 142 13.64 -2.98 -6.17
N ILE A 143 14.18 -3.00 -7.39
CA ILE A 143 14.98 -4.12 -7.89
C ILE A 143 16.24 -4.33 -7.03
N VAL A 144 16.94 -3.25 -6.68
CA VAL A 144 18.12 -3.33 -5.80
C VAL A 144 17.75 -3.92 -4.43
N GLU A 145 16.61 -3.51 -3.87
CA GLU A 145 16.13 -4.02 -2.59
C GLU A 145 15.74 -5.51 -2.66
N VAL A 146 15.08 -5.94 -3.74
CA VAL A 146 14.74 -7.35 -3.99
C VAL A 146 16.00 -8.21 -4.03
N GLU A 147 17.02 -7.83 -4.80
CA GLU A 147 18.28 -8.58 -4.89
C GLU A 147 19.01 -8.62 -3.55
N ARG A 148 18.98 -7.51 -2.79
CA ARG A 148 19.56 -7.45 -1.44
C ARG A 148 18.89 -8.44 -0.49
N MET A 149 17.55 -8.48 -0.48
CA MET A 149 16.80 -9.41 0.35
C MET A 149 17.04 -10.86 -0.08
N LEU A 150 17.03 -11.17 -1.37
CA LEU A 150 17.32 -12.52 -1.87
C LEU A 150 18.71 -13.03 -1.45
N ALA A 151 19.70 -12.15 -1.40
CA ALA A 151 21.04 -12.52 -0.93
C ALA A 151 21.13 -12.76 0.58
N ALA A 152 20.18 -12.23 1.35
CA ALA A 152 20.13 -12.35 2.81
C ALA A 152 19.26 -13.52 3.31
N LEU A 153 18.45 -14.12 2.43
CA LEU A 153 17.54 -15.25 2.71
C LEU A 153 18.09 -16.59 2.23
#